data_AF-A0AAF0M0U7-F1
#
_entry.id   AF-A0AAF0M0U7-F1
#
_cell.length_a   1.000
_cell.length_b   1.000
_cell.length_c   1.000
_cell.angle_alpha   90.00
_cell.angle_beta   90.00
_cell.angle_gamma   90.00
#
_symmetry.space_group_name_H-M   'P 1'
#
loop_
_entity.id
_entity.type
_entity.pdbx_description
1 polymer ?
#
loop_
_entity_poly.entity_id
_entity_poly.type
_entity_poly.pdbx_seq_one_letter_code
_entity_poly.pdbx_strand_id
1 'polypeptide(L)'
;MPDSPVLPTLDLQHTWRGALCRVRVFRDRVTAETSYERETLLPVPMEAVLGWRIEECDFDAVCVEFVTLADVWRVLLSPADESLADMALRSALGAPMPAAS
;
A
#
# COMPACT_ATOMS: atom_id res chain seq x y z
N MET A 1 25.10 21.81 -1.40
CA MET A 1 24.96 20.48 -0.77
C MET A 1 23.88 19.76 -1.56
N PRO A 2 24.10 18.56 -2.11
CA PRO A 2 22.98 17.84 -2.73
C PRO A 2 21.96 17.53 -1.62
N ASP A 3 20.67 17.70 -1.93
CA ASP A 3 19.61 17.32 -1.01
C ASP A 3 19.78 15.86 -0.63
N SER A 4 19.76 15.58 0.68
CA SER A 4 19.80 14.21 1.16
C SER A 4 18.57 13.48 0.64
N PRO A 5 18.71 12.26 0.09
CA PRO A 5 17.55 11.51 -0.37
C PRO A 5 16.59 11.33 0.79
N VAL A 6 15.33 11.70 0.59
CA VAL A 6 14.29 11.47 1.59
C VAL A 6 14.09 9.96 1.67
N LEU A 7 14.46 9.37 2.81
CA LEU A 7 14.30 7.94 3.06
C LEU A 7 12.87 7.66 3.57
N PRO A 8 12.27 6.53 3.17
CA PRO A 8 11.03 6.09 3.77
C PRO A 8 11.24 5.72 5.25
N THR A 9 10.23 5.96 6.07
CA THR A 9 10.16 5.48 7.45
C THR A 9 9.76 4.00 7.50
N LEU A 10 9.05 3.52 6.48
CA LEU A 10 8.72 2.12 6.27
C LEU A 10 8.76 1.79 4.79
N ASP A 11 9.36 0.66 4.44
CA ASP A 11 9.45 0.15 3.07
C ASP A 11 9.15 -1.35 3.08
N LEU A 12 7.93 -1.69 2.67
CA LEU A 12 7.45 -3.06 2.59
C LEU A 12 7.40 -3.48 1.14
N GLN A 13 8.10 -4.55 0.80
CA GLN A 13 8.06 -5.16 -0.53
C GLN A 13 7.69 -6.63 -0.40
N HIS A 14 6.72 -7.06 -1.21
CA HIS A 14 6.25 -8.42 -1.22
C HIS A 14 6.13 -8.93 -2.66
N THR A 15 6.56 -10.17 -2.89
CA THR A 15 6.35 -10.85 -4.17
C THR A 15 5.46 -12.06 -3.92
N TRP A 16 4.27 -12.06 -4.51
CA TRP A 16 3.28 -13.12 -4.34
C TRP A 16 2.92 -13.72 -5.70
N ARG A 17 3.21 -15.01 -5.88
CA ARG A 17 2.93 -15.77 -7.13
C ARG A 17 3.34 -15.04 -8.42
N GLY A 18 4.46 -14.32 -8.37
CA GLY A 18 4.99 -13.54 -9.49
C GLY A 18 4.49 -12.09 -9.59
N ALA A 19 3.48 -11.69 -8.81
CA ALA A 19 3.09 -10.29 -8.67
C ALA A 19 4.02 -9.59 -7.68
N LEU A 20 4.52 -8.41 -8.06
CA LEU A 20 5.34 -7.55 -7.21
C LEU A 20 4.47 -6.44 -6.63
N CYS A 21 4.57 -6.25 -5.32
CA CYS A 21 3.85 -5.23 -4.57
C CYS A 21 4.83 -4.50 -3.64
N ARG A 22 4.68 -3.19 -3.51
CA ARG A 22 5.50 -2.39 -2.58
C ARG A 22 4.72 -1.21 -2.04
N VAL A 23 4.84 -0.98 -0.73
CA VAL A 23 4.32 0.19 -0.03
C VAL A 23 5.48 0.88 0.67
N ARG A 24 5.66 2.16 0.40
CA ARG A 24 6.65 3.02 1.05
C ARG A 24 5.94 4.15 1.75
N VAL A 25 6.17 4.26 3.05
CA VAL A 25 5.65 5.35 3.88
C VAL A 25 6.79 6.30 4.17
N PHE A 26 6.55 7.58 3.91
CA PHE A 26 7.40 8.69 4.25
C PHE A 26 6.73 9.51 5.35
N ARG A 27 7.46 10.48 5.89
CA ARG A 27 6.93 11.36 6.94
C ARG A 27 5.66 12.12 6.51
N ASP A 28 5.57 12.45 5.23
CA ASP A 28 4.56 13.36 4.67
C ASP A 28 3.72 12.73 3.55
N ARG A 29 4.03 11.51 3.13
CA ARG A 29 3.35 10.86 2.01
C ARG A 29 3.47 9.35 2.05
N VAL A 30 2.63 8.69 1.27
CA VAL A 30 2.75 7.26 0.93
C VAL A 30 2.97 7.16 -0.57
N THR A 31 3.77 6.19 -1.00
CA THR A 31 3.84 5.75 -2.40
C THR A 31 3.62 4.24 -2.43
N ALA A 32 2.87 3.75 -3.39
CA ALA A 32 2.65 2.33 -3.56
C ALA A 32 2.70 1.95 -5.04
N GLU A 33 3.04 0.70 -5.31
CA GLU A 33 3.10 0.11 -6.64
C GLU A 33 2.68 -1.36 -6.56
N THR A 34 1.98 -1.83 -7.60
CA THR A 34 1.45 -3.19 -7.65
C THR A 34 1.36 -3.67 -9.08
N SER A 35 1.74 -4.92 -9.30
CA SER A 35 1.40 -5.67 -10.51
C SER A 35 0.30 -6.71 -10.25
N TYR A 36 -0.28 -6.75 -9.04
CA TYR A 36 -1.39 -7.64 -8.73
C TYR A 36 -2.65 -7.16 -9.44
N GLU A 37 -3.34 -8.07 -10.13
CA GLU A 37 -4.50 -7.76 -11.00
C GLU A 37 -4.19 -6.76 -12.15
N ARG A 38 -2.90 -6.61 -12.49
CA ARG A 38 -2.40 -5.74 -13.57
C ARG A 38 -1.47 -6.50 -14.49
N GLU A 39 -1.36 -6.03 -15.74
CA GLU A 39 -0.45 -6.63 -16.73
C GLU A 39 1.01 -6.27 -16.47
N THR A 40 1.26 -5.14 -15.81
CA THR A 40 2.61 -4.63 -15.48
C THR A 40 2.61 -4.02 -14.09
N LEU A 41 3.80 -3.75 -13.56
CA LEU A 41 3.97 -3.02 -12.31
C LEU A 41 3.58 -1.55 -12.51
N LEU A 42 2.52 -1.13 -11.83
CA LEU A 42 1.98 0.22 -11.93
C LEU A 42 2.03 0.94 -10.59
N PRO A 43 2.32 2.25 -10.57
CA PRO A 43 2.17 3.06 -9.38
C PRO A 43 0.67 3.23 -9.06
N VAL A 44 0.33 3.17 -7.77
CA VAL A 44 -0.99 3.58 -7.27
C VAL A 44 -1.08 5.10 -7.37
N PRO A 45 -2.17 5.66 -7.95
CA PRO A 45 -2.37 7.10 -8.08
C PRO A 45 -2.78 7.70 -6.73
N MET A 46 -1.81 7.86 -5.82
CA MET A 46 -2.03 8.26 -4.42
C MET A 46 -2.76 9.61 -4.29
N GLU A 47 -2.61 10.51 -5.25
CA GLU A 47 -3.32 11.78 -5.32
C GLU A 47 -4.83 11.64 -5.56
N ALA A 48 -5.28 10.51 -6.11
CA ALA A 48 -6.68 10.20 -6.38
C ALA A 48 -7.32 9.30 -5.30
N VAL A 49 -6.54 8.91 -4.27
CA VAL A 49 -7.00 8.04 -3.20
C VAL A 49 -7.89 8.82 -2.24
N LEU A 50 -9.11 8.31 -2.06
CA LEU A 50 -10.12 8.86 -1.16
C LEU A 50 -10.05 8.24 0.24
N GLY A 51 -9.46 7.06 0.36
CA GLY A 51 -9.27 6.36 1.61
C GLY A 51 -8.57 5.03 1.39
N TRP A 52 -8.23 4.38 2.49
CA TRP A 52 -7.48 3.12 2.49
C TRP A 52 -8.05 2.17 3.53
N ARG A 53 -7.85 0.88 3.35
CA ARG A 53 -8.15 -0.16 4.35
C ARG A 53 -7.23 -1.37 4.14
N ILE A 54 -7.16 -2.23 5.15
CA ILE A 54 -6.47 -3.51 5.07
C ILE A 54 -7.54 -4.60 5.12
N GLU A 55 -7.46 -5.54 4.17
CA GLU A 55 -8.37 -6.66 4.02
C GLU A 55 -7.57 -7.97 3.92
N GLU A 56 -8.20 -9.08 4.31
CA GLU A 56 -7.71 -10.41 3.98
C GLU A 56 -7.88 -10.63 2.47
N CYS A 57 -6.80 -10.93 1.75
CA CYS A 57 -6.86 -11.12 0.29
C CYS A 57 -6.78 -12.60 -0.10
N ASP A 58 -5.84 -13.35 0.48
CA ASP A 58 -5.70 -14.81 0.29
C ASP A 58 -5.12 -15.42 1.59
N PHE A 59 -5.07 -16.74 1.69
CA PHE A 59 -4.60 -17.45 2.89
C PHE A 59 -3.18 -17.06 3.33
N ASP A 60 -2.32 -16.68 2.37
CA ASP A 60 -0.93 -16.32 2.59
C ASP A 60 -0.61 -14.85 2.25
N ALA A 61 -1.64 -14.00 2.06
CA ALA A 61 -1.45 -12.58 1.75
C ALA A 61 -2.60 -11.70 2.26
N VAL A 62 -2.22 -10.55 2.83
CA VAL A 62 -3.17 -9.45 3.11
C VAL A 62 -3.02 -8.39 2.05
N CYS A 63 -4.05 -7.56 1.84
CA CYS A 63 -3.96 -6.44 0.92
C CYS A 63 -4.24 -5.11 1.61
N VAL A 64 -3.45 -4.11 1.23
CA VAL A 64 -3.83 -2.71 1.40
C VAL A 64 -4.66 -2.33 0.17
N GLU A 65 -5.91 -1.97 0.40
CA GLU A 65 -6.77 -1.40 -0.62
C GLU A 65 -6.69 0.13 -0.58
N PHE A 66 -6.24 0.73 -1.67
CA PHE A 66 -6.34 2.17 -1.89
C PHE A 66 -7.55 2.46 -2.78
N VAL A 67 -8.56 3.11 -2.21
CA VAL A 67 -9.84 3.34 -2.87
C VAL A 67 -9.80 4.67 -3.62
N THR A 68 -10.09 4.65 -4.91
CA THR A 68 -10.27 5.84 -5.74
C THR A 68 -11.71 5.89 -6.26
N LEU A 69 -12.10 6.97 -6.96
CA LEU A 69 -13.40 7.03 -7.65
C LEU A 69 -13.51 6.05 -8.82
N ALA A 70 -12.39 5.75 -9.48
CA ALA A 70 -12.37 4.94 -10.69
C ALA A 70 -12.22 3.45 -10.40
N ASP A 71 -11.42 3.11 -9.38
CA ASP A 71 -11.04 1.73 -9.08
C ASP A 71 -10.53 1.56 -7.63
N VAL A 72 -10.40 0.30 -7.20
CA VAL A 72 -9.71 -0.09 -5.96
C VAL A 72 -8.35 -0.70 -6.31
N TRP A 73 -7.28 -0.11 -5.78
CA TRP A 73 -5.92 -0.59 -6.00
C TRP A 73 -5.49 -1.48 -4.84
N ARG A 74 -5.28 -2.77 -5.13
CA ARG A 74 -4.82 -3.75 -4.15
C ARG A 74 -3.32 -3.94 -4.22
N VAL A 75 -2.67 -3.72 -3.08
CA VAL A 75 -1.23 -3.93 -2.90
C VAL A 75 -1.04 -5.03 -1.86
N LEU A 76 -0.54 -6.18 -2.30
CA LEU A 76 -0.34 -7.34 -1.42
C LEU A 76 0.83 -7.09 -0.47
N LEU A 77 0.65 -7.53 0.77
CA LEU A 77 1.66 -7.56 1.81
C LEU A 77 1.75 -8.96 2.39
N SER A 78 2.90 -9.25 3.00
CA SER A 78 3.03 -10.39 3.89
C SER A 78 2.08 -10.21 5.09
N PRO A 79 1.36 -11.26 5.54
CA PRO A 79 0.56 -11.18 6.76
C PRO A 79 1.38 -10.76 7.99
N ALA A 80 2.68 -11.06 8.02
CA ALA A 80 3.58 -10.64 9.10
C ALA A 80 3.77 -9.12 9.18
N ASP A 81 3.56 -8.40 8.08
CA ASP A 81 3.75 -6.95 7.99
C ASP A 81 2.46 -6.16 8.22
N GLU A 82 1.31 -6.83 8.40
CA GLU A 82 -0.01 -6.21 8.48
C GLU A 82 -0.07 -5.12 9.57
N SER A 83 0.36 -5.45 10.78
CA SER A 83 0.32 -4.50 11.90
C SER A 83 1.27 -3.31 11.71
N LEU A 84 2.43 -3.53 11.07
CA LEU A 84 3.37 -2.45 10.76
C LEU A 84 2.80 -1.52 9.68
N ALA A 85 2.17 -2.10 8.66
CA ALA A 85 1.50 -1.36 7.61
C ALA A 85 0.34 -0.52 8.16
N ASP A 86 -0.55 -1.11 8.97
CA ASP A 86 -1.68 -0.40 9.60
C ASP A 86 -1.19 0.82 10.41
N MET A 87 -0.19 0.63 11.28
CA MET A 87 0.36 1.74 12.08
C MET A 87 0.96 2.85 11.21
N ALA A 88 1.76 2.49 10.21
CA ALA A 88 2.44 3.47 9.37
C ALA A 88 1.45 4.22 8.47
N LEU A 89 0.47 3.53 7.89
CA LEU A 89 -0.58 4.12 7.07
C LEU A 89 -1.50 5.01 7.89
N ARG A 90 -1.87 4.61 9.12
CA ARG A 90 -2.60 5.50 10.05
C ARG A 90 -1.87 6.80 10.31
N SER A 91 -0.56 6.72 10.51
CA SER A 91 0.27 7.91 10.75
C SER A 91 0.35 8.82 9.53
N ALA A 92 0.33 8.30 8.31
CA ALA A 92 0.55 9.07 7.09
C ALA A 92 -0.74 9.50 6.38
N LEU A 93 -1.78 8.68 6.41
CA LEU A 93 -3.04 8.87 5.68
C LEU A 93 -4.26 9.06 6.59
N GLY A 94 -4.09 8.94 7.91
CA GLY A 94 -5.18 8.98 8.87
C GLY A 94 -5.90 7.65 9.02
N ALA A 95 -7.04 7.65 9.71
CA ALA A 95 -7.78 6.41 10.02
C ALA A 95 -8.22 5.67 8.73
N PRO A 96 -8.18 4.32 8.73
CA PRO A 96 -8.67 3.55 7.60
C PRO A 96 -10.18 3.70 7.45
N MET A 97 -10.65 3.44 6.24
CA MET A 97 -12.06 3.23 5.95
C MET A 97 -12.56 1.97 6.67
N PRO A 98 -13.88 1.85 6.91
CA PRO A 98 -14.48 0.60 7.32
C PRO A 98 -14.16 -0.52 6.32
N ALA A 99 -14.15 -1.76 6.83
CA ALA A 99 -13.97 -2.93 6.01
C ALA A 99 -15.02 -2.99 4.88
N ALA A 100 -14.65 -3.59 3.75
CA ALA A 100 -15.62 -3.87 2.69
C ALA A 100 -16.73 -4.79 3.26
N SER A 101 -17.99 -4.38 3.12
CA SER A 101 -19.16 -5.13 3.61
C SER A 101 -19.47 -6.37 2.77
#